data_AF-A0A168R0V1-F1
#
_entry.id   AF-A0A168R0V1-F1
#
_cell.length_a   1.000
_cell.length_b   1.000
_cell.length_c   1.000
_cell.angle_alpha   90.00
_cell.angle_beta   90.00
_cell.angle_gamma   90.00
#
_symmetry.space_group_name_H-M   'P 1'
#
loop_
_entity.id
_entity.type
_entity.pdbx_description
1 polymer ?
#
loop_
_entity_poly.entity_id
_entity_poly.type
_entity_poly.pdbx_seq_one_letter_code
_entity_poly.pdbx_strand_id
1 'polypeptide(L)'
;MGFEKLDKTLDCICHDYDYGIVPDSVTVFVRDKVDNIGRFELTLLEGILLIIDAFEEGFKVSSYTPIMETPNITTSLKQVQDHVGVMFDTMDRLLMTISPIFAQRLLDKIHSTFAPQTLPQSFDEPDLATLCLLPTDPSSQPQQQPQQPSSSSAYSDVFEWIH
;
A
#
# COMPACT_ATOMS: atom_id res chain seq x y z
N MET A 1 23.22 -7.47 28.14
CA MET A 1 23.41 -7.03 26.75
C MET A 1 22.13 -7.10 25.91
N GLY A 2 21.14 -7.96 26.22
CA GLY A 2 19.87 -8.02 25.47
C GLY A 2 19.08 -6.71 25.46
N PHE A 3 18.97 -6.04 26.61
CA PHE A 3 18.20 -4.79 26.71
C PHE A 3 18.69 -3.65 25.80
N GLU A 4 20.00 -3.41 25.71
CA GLU A 4 20.54 -2.34 24.84
C GLU A 4 20.27 -2.59 23.36
N LYS A 5 20.13 -3.86 22.97
CA LYS A 5 19.74 -4.25 21.62
C LYS A 5 18.25 -3.96 21.41
N LEU A 6 17.38 -4.34 22.36
CA LEU A 6 15.95 -4.09 22.29
C LEU A 6 15.63 -2.59 22.25
N ASP A 7 16.28 -1.79 23.10
CA ASP A 7 16.09 -0.34 23.16
C ASP A 7 16.44 0.31 21.82
N LYS A 8 17.59 -0.06 21.23
CA LYS A 8 17.97 0.37 19.87
C LYS A 8 16.96 -0.09 18.81
N THR A 9 16.48 -1.33 18.89
CA THR A 9 15.47 -1.84 17.96
C THR A 9 14.19 -1.00 18.03
N LEU A 10 13.72 -0.67 19.23
CA LEU A 10 12.53 0.17 19.43
C LEU A 10 12.73 1.58 18.85
N ASP A 11 13.90 2.19 19.05
CA ASP A 11 14.20 3.49 18.46
C ASP A 11 14.35 3.43 16.93
N CYS A 12 14.89 2.34 16.37
CA CYS A 12 14.92 2.12 14.92
C CYS A 12 13.51 1.98 14.32
N ILE A 13 12.58 1.29 15.01
CA ILE A 13 11.22 1.08 14.52
C ILE A 13 10.48 2.42 14.28
N CYS A 14 10.78 3.45 15.08
CA CYS A 14 10.20 4.78 14.94
C CYS A 14 10.56 5.50 13.63
N HIS A 15 11.60 5.06 12.91
CA HIS A 15 12.09 5.75 11.71
C HIS A 15 12.18 4.82 10.50
N ASP A 16 12.46 3.54 10.70
CA ASP A 16 12.75 2.62 9.61
C ASP A 16 11.50 2.28 8.80
N TYR A 17 10.30 2.39 9.38
CA TYR A 17 9.04 1.90 8.79
C TYR A 17 8.09 2.98 8.28
N ASP A 18 8.42 4.27 8.40
CA ASP A 18 7.56 5.42 8.05
C ASP A 18 7.02 5.39 6.61
N TYR A 19 7.65 4.64 5.70
CA TYR A 19 7.21 4.51 4.31
C TYR A 19 5.97 3.61 4.12
N GLY A 20 5.65 2.76 5.11
CA GLY A 20 4.57 1.77 5.04
C GLY A 20 3.60 1.80 6.22
N ILE A 21 3.80 2.71 7.17
CA ILE A 21 2.88 3.01 8.27
C ILE A 21 2.52 4.50 8.23
N VAL A 22 1.58 4.94 9.06
CA VAL A 22 1.33 6.36 9.25
C VAL A 22 2.58 6.99 9.88
N PRO A 23 3.18 8.04 9.28
CA PRO A 23 4.37 8.68 9.83
C PRO A 23 4.07 9.27 11.21
N ASP A 24 5.07 9.23 12.10
CA ASP A 24 4.95 9.69 13.50
C ASP A 24 3.84 8.98 14.32
N SER A 25 3.34 7.82 13.85
CA SER A 25 2.31 7.05 14.58
C SER A 25 2.87 6.07 15.60
N VAL A 26 4.19 5.86 15.61
CA VAL A 26 4.83 4.91 16.50
C VAL A 26 4.99 5.51 17.89
N THR A 27 4.39 4.87 18.90
CA THR A 27 4.53 5.31 20.30
C THR A 27 4.94 4.13 21.18
N VAL A 28 6.08 4.24 21.87
CA VAL A 28 6.55 3.22 22.82
C VAL A 28 5.96 3.48 24.20
N PHE A 29 5.20 2.53 24.74
CA PHE A 29 4.54 2.65 26.05
C PHE A 29 5.33 2.02 27.19
N VAL A 30 5.96 0.88 26.92
CA VAL A 30 6.64 0.07 27.92
C VAL A 30 8.03 -0.26 27.43
N ARG A 31 9.03 0.00 28.26
CA ARG A 31 10.40 -0.45 28.09
C ARG A 31 10.81 -1.18 29.37
N ASP A 32 10.52 -2.48 29.42
CA ASP A 32 10.86 -3.31 30.58
C ASP A 32 12.29 -3.85 30.45
N LYS A 33 13.15 -3.43 31.39
CA LYS A 33 14.56 -3.83 31.47
C LYS A 33 14.76 -5.20 32.09
N VAL A 34 13.83 -5.64 32.93
CA VAL A 34 13.94 -6.88 33.70
C VAL A 34 13.55 -8.05 32.81
N ASP A 35 12.41 -7.93 32.15
CA ASP A 35 11.89 -8.98 31.26
C ASP A 35 12.38 -8.85 29.81
N ASN A 36 13.08 -7.77 29.46
CA ASN A 36 13.50 -7.45 28.08
C ASN A 36 12.31 -7.45 27.11
N ILE A 37 11.24 -6.76 27.52
CA ILE A 37 10.01 -6.61 26.75
C ILE A 37 9.78 -5.13 26.46
N GLY A 38 9.53 -4.83 25.19
CA GLY A 38 9.05 -3.53 24.74
C GLY A 38 7.58 -3.65 24.35
N ARG A 39 6.78 -2.63 24.62
CA ARG A 39 5.44 -2.51 24.02
C ARG A 39 5.30 -1.17 23.36
N PHE A 40 4.85 -1.17 22.11
CA PHE A 40 4.62 0.05 21.34
C PHE A 40 3.35 -0.11 20.51
N GLU A 41 2.77 1.02 20.12
CA GLU A 41 1.76 1.08 19.08
C GLU A 41 2.32 1.62 17.78
N LEU A 42 1.66 1.26 16.69
CA LEU A 42 1.81 1.93 15.40
C LEU A 42 0.47 1.92 14.66
N THR A 43 0.31 2.82 13.71
CA THR A 43 -0.89 2.87 12.86
C THR A 43 -0.55 2.48 11.44
N LEU A 44 -1.22 1.46 10.91
CA LEU A 44 -1.13 1.06 9.52
C LEU A 44 -1.83 2.08 8.60
N LEU A 45 -1.36 2.20 7.36
CA LEU A 45 -1.97 3.06 6.34
C LEU A 45 -3.41 2.62 5.98
N GLU A 46 -3.74 1.38 6.28
CA GLU A 46 -5.09 0.81 6.18
C GLU A 46 -6.05 1.32 7.26
N GLY A 47 -5.61 2.17 8.18
CA GLY A 47 -6.44 2.73 9.25
C GLY A 47 -6.64 1.77 10.42
N ILE A 48 -5.62 0.96 10.73
CA ILE A 48 -5.64 0.00 11.83
C ILE A 48 -4.52 0.36 12.80
N LEU A 49 -4.87 0.69 14.04
CA LEU A 49 -3.94 0.83 15.15
C LEU A 49 -3.57 -0.57 15.67
N LEU A 50 -2.28 -0.83 15.84
CA LEU A 50 -1.77 -2.09 16.36
C LEU A 50 -1.01 -1.83 17.65
N ILE A 51 -1.19 -2.71 18.64
CA ILE A 51 -0.34 -2.79 19.83
C ILE A 51 0.54 -4.02 19.67
N ILE A 52 1.85 -3.83 19.71
CA ILE A 52 2.83 -4.87 19.45
C ILE A 52 3.77 -4.99 20.66
N ASP A 53 3.94 -6.22 21.12
CA ASP A 53 4.97 -6.61 22.08
C ASP A 53 6.25 -6.99 21.31
N ALA A 54 7.34 -6.30 21.59
CA ALA A 54 8.70 -6.63 21.16
C ALA A 54 9.40 -7.45 22.25
N PHE A 55 9.94 -8.59 21.86
CA PHE A 55 10.76 -9.48 22.66
C PHE A 55 12.17 -9.53 22.06
N GLU A 56 13.12 -10.11 22.79
CA GLU A 56 14.45 -10.38 22.23
C GLU A 56 14.40 -11.35 21.03
N GLU A 57 13.42 -12.26 21.02
CA GLU A 57 13.23 -13.29 20.00
C GLU A 57 12.34 -12.86 18.82
N GLY A 58 11.61 -11.75 18.92
CA GLY A 58 10.68 -11.36 17.87
C GLY A 58 9.60 -10.36 18.29
N PHE A 59 8.53 -10.30 17.51
CA PHE A 59 7.42 -9.37 17.66
C PHE A 59 6.09 -10.10 17.67
N LYS A 60 5.15 -9.66 18.50
CA LYS A 60 3.82 -10.25 18.61
C LYS A 60 2.76 -9.16 18.68
N VAL A 61 1.70 -9.29 17.88
CA VAL A 61 0.53 -8.41 17.98
C VAL A 61 -0.27 -8.78 19.23
N SER A 62 -0.40 -7.85 20.16
CA SER A 62 -1.16 -8.02 21.41
C SER A 62 -2.62 -7.64 21.21
N SER A 63 -2.88 -6.57 20.47
CA SER A 63 -4.22 -6.10 20.15
C SER A 63 -4.22 -5.21 18.92
N TYR A 64 -5.42 -4.96 18.38
CA TYR A 64 -5.62 -4.09 17.23
C TYR A 64 -6.93 -3.30 17.39
N THR A 65 -7.01 -2.15 16.74
CA THR A 65 -8.20 -1.30 16.73
C THR A 65 -8.35 -0.66 15.35
N PRO A 66 -9.44 -0.93 14.62
CA PRO A 66 -9.73 -0.19 13.39
C PRO A 66 -10.13 1.25 13.76
N ILE A 67 -9.41 2.22 13.19
CA ILE A 67 -9.61 3.66 13.48
C ILE A 67 -10.13 4.45 12.27
N MET A 68 -9.93 3.93 11.04
CA MET A 68 -10.34 4.61 9.81
C MET A 68 -10.88 3.60 8.80
N GLU A 69 -12.02 3.89 8.18
CA GLU A 69 -12.55 3.04 7.12
C GLU A 69 -11.81 3.32 5.80
N THR A 70 -11.00 2.36 5.36
CA THR A 70 -10.28 2.40 4.08
C THR A 70 -10.76 1.25 3.19
N PRO A 71 -10.68 1.36 1.85
CA PRO A 71 -11.16 0.29 0.96
C PRO A 71 -10.48 -1.07 1.19
N ASN A 72 -9.27 -1.07 1.75
CA ASN A 72 -8.48 -2.27 2.00
C ASN A 72 -8.54 -2.74 3.47
N ILE A 73 -9.35 -2.09 4.31
CA ILE A 73 -9.38 -2.39 5.74
C ILE A 73 -9.87 -3.81 6.01
N THR A 74 -10.88 -4.31 5.29
CA THR A 74 -11.48 -5.62 5.56
C THR A 74 -10.47 -6.76 5.39
N THR A 75 -9.66 -6.73 4.34
CA THR A 75 -8.63 -7.75 4.08
C THR A 75 -7.55 -7.72 5.16
N SER A 76 -7.05 -6.52 5.46
CA SER A 76 -5.96 -6.32 6.42
C SER A 76 -6.41 -6.64 7.85
N LEU A 77 -7.64 -6.23 8.21
CA LEU A 77 -8.23 -6.54 9.50
C LEU A 77 -8.40 -8.04 9.71
N LYS A 78 -8.81 -8.78 8.67
CA LYS A 78 -8.87 -10.24 8.72
C LYS A 78 -7.48 -10.84 8.92
N GLN A 79 -6.46 -10.37 8.18
CA GLN A 79 -5.08 -10.84 8.35
C GLN A 79 -4.54 -10.56 9.76
N VAL A 80 -4.78 -9.36 10.30
CA VAL A 80 -4.43 -9.01 11.67
C VAL A 80 -5.13 -9.97 12.64
N GLN A 81 -6.44 -10.18 12.50
CA GLN A 81 -7.21 -11.07 13.36
C GLN A 81 -6.67 -12.51 13.35
N ASP A 82 -6.31 -13.04 12.18
CA ASP A 82 -5.76 -14.39 12.03
C ASP A 82 -4.36 -14.55 12.66
N HIS A 83 -3.63 -13.45 12.86
CA HIS A 83 -2.23 -13.46 13.34
C HIS A 83 -2.04 -12.78 14.70
N VAL A 84 -3.12 -12.40 15.39
CA VAL A 84 -3.04 -11.88 16.76
C VAL A 84 -2.52 -12.98 17.69
N GLY A 85 -1.56 -12.62 18.54
CA GLY A 85 -0.90 -13.56 19.45
C GLY A 85 0.15 -14.45 18.78
N VAL A 86 0.36 -14.36 17.46
CA VAL A 86 1.42 -15.09 16.75
C VAL A 86 2.74 -14.33 16.86
N MET A 87 3.83 -15.07 17.15
CA MET A 87 5.18 -14.52 17.21
C MET A 87 5.80 -14.49 15.81
N PHE A 88 6.43 -13.37 15.46
CA PHE A 88 7.14 -13.15 14.22
C PHE A 88 8.62 -12.85 14.49
N ASP A 89 9.52 -13.42 13.70
CA ASP A 89 10.96 -13.23 13.90
C ASP A 89 11.41 -11.78 13.65
N THR A 90 10.77 -11.09 12.70
CA THR A 90 11.11 -9.72 12.31
C THR A 90 9.86 -8.87 12.11
N MET A 91 10.02 -7.56 12.32
CA MET A 91 8.95 -6.59 12.08
C MET A 91 8.52 -6.58 10.62
N ASP A 92 9.47 -6.65 9.68
CA ASP A 92 9.16 -6.73 8.24
C ASP A 92 8.24 -7.91 7.92
N ARG A 93 8.50 -9.08 8.51
CA ARG A 93 7.66 -10.26 8.30
C ARG A 93 6.26 -10.06 8.87
N LEU A 94 6.16 -9.45 10.05
CA LEU A 94 4.88 -9.09 10.66
C LEU A 94 4.10 -8.13 9.75
N LEU A 95 4.71 -7.01 9.36
CA LEU A 95 4.07 -5.96 8.57
C LEU A 95 3.72 -6.44 7.16
N MET A 96 4.58 -7.20 6.49
CA MET A 96 4.26 -7.80 5.18
C MET A 96 3.09 -8.78 5.24
N THR A 97 2.87 -9.43 6.38
CA THR A 97 1.79 -10.42 6.54
C THR A 97 0.45 -9.75 6.79
N ILE A 98 0.42 -8.66 7.56
CA ILE A 98 -0.81 -8.02 8.03
C ILE A 98 -1.18 -6.72 7.28
N SER A 99 -0.24 -6.15 6.52
CA SER A 99 -0.43 -4.92 5.75
C SER A 99 -0.01 -5.13 4.29
N PRO A 100 -0.99 -5.37 3.40
CA PRO A 100 -0.75 -5.42 1.96
C PRO A 100 -0.17 -4.09 1.42
N ILE A 101 -0.54 -2.95 2.00
CA ILE A 101 0.02 -1.65 1.60
C ILE A 101 1.49 -1.58 1.94
N PHE A 102 1.88 -2.03 3.14
CA PHE A 102 3.28 -2.10 3.54
C PHE A 102 4.10 -2.96 2.57
N ALA A 103 3.60 -4.16 2.25
CA ALA A 103 4.27 -5.06 1.31
C ALA A 103 4.48 -4.41 -0.07
N GLN A 104 3.46 -3.74 -0.59
CA GLN A 104 3.55 -3.01 -1.86
C GLN A 104 4.59 -1.88 -1.79
N ARG A 105 4.56 -1.06 -0.74
CA ARG A 105 5.51 0.05 -0.54
C ARG A 105 6.95 -0.42 -0.41
N LEU A 106 7.18 -1.55 0.26
CA LEU A 106 8.49 -2.17 0.36
C LEU A 106 9.00 -2.60 -1.02
N LEU A 107 8.15 -3.24 -1.84
CA LEU A 107 8.50 -3.62 -3.22
C LEU A 107 8.82 -2.39 -4.08
N ASP A 108 8.02 -1.33 -3.99
CA ASP A 108 8.27 -0.08 -4.71
C ASP A 108 9.59 0.58 -4.29
N LYS A 109 9.94 0.54 -3.00
CA LYS A 109 11.23 1.03 -2.47
C LYS A 109 12.40 0.22 -3.03
N ILE A 110 12.28 -1.10 -3.08
CA ILE A 110 13.28 -1.99 -3.68
C ILE A 110 13.43 -1.65 -5.17
N HIS A 111 12.33 -1.59 -5.92
CA HIS A 111 12.35 -1.31 -7.37
C HIS A 111 12.95 0.07 -7.69
N SER A 112 12.63 1.08 -6.88
CA SER A 112 13.19 2.44 -7.02
C SER A 112 14.70 2.49 -6.75
N THR A 113 15.22 1.57 -5.94
CA THR A 113 16.66 1.44 -5.67
C THR A 113 17.41 0.81 -6.85
N PHE A 114 16.73 -0.02 -7.65
CA PHE A 114 17.31 -0.70 -8.82
C PHE A 114 17.02 -0.01 -10.16
N ALA A 115 16.17 1.02 -10.21
CA ALA A 115 15.98 1.81 -11.41
C ALA A 115 17.23 2.69 -11.65
N PRO A 116 18.02 2.46 -12.71
CA PRO A 116 19.06 3.42 -13.08
C PRO A 116 18.38 4.74 -13.39
N GLN A 117 18.75 5.80 -12.66
CA GLN A 117 18.30 7.15 -12.93
C GLN A 117 18.72 7.53 -14.36
N THR A 118 17.81 7.45 -15.32
CA THR A 118 17.90 8.26 -16.53
C THR A 118 17.62 9.70 -16.10
N LEU A 119 18.71 10.47 -15.97
CA LEU A 119 18.74 11.91 -15.74
C LEU A 119 17.62 12.65 -16.49
N PRO A 120 16.98 13.67 -15.88
CA PRO A 120 16.16 14.61 -16.62
C PRO A 120 17.06 15.41 -17.56
N GLN A 121 16.89 15.25 -18.88
CA GLN A 121 17.41 16.21 -19.86
C GLN A 121 16.68 17.54 -19.67
N SER A 122 17.27 18.39 -18.82
CA SER A 122 17.11 19.83 -18.95
C SER A 122 17.99 20.25 -20.12
N PHE A 123 17.41 20.46 -21.30
CA PHE A 123 18.05 21.27 -22.33
C PHE A 123 17.20 22.52 -22.53
N ASP A 124 17.76 23.58 -21.94
CA ASP A 124 17.52 24.99 -22.15
C ASP A 124 17.43 25.31 -23.66
N GLU A 125 16.38 26.02 -24.02
CA GLU A 125 16.19 26.68 -25.32
C GLU A 125 17.33 27.70 -25.56
N PRO A 126 17.81 27.88 -26.81
CA PRO A 126 17.43 29.14 -27.47
C PRO A 126 17.21 29.02 -28.99
N ASP A 127 16.10 29.62 -29.42
CA ASP A 127 15.86 30.51 -30.55
C ASP A 127 16.58 30.35 -31.93
N LEU A 128 15.74 30.58 -32.95
CA LEU A 128 15.99 30.95 -34.35
C LEU A 128 16.36 29.88 -35.40
N ALA A 129 15.28 29.54 -36.11
CA ALA A 129 15.15 29.61 -37.56
C ALA A 129 15.78 28.51 -38.42
N THR A 130 14.97 28.09 -39.40
CA THR A 130 15.35 27.70 -40.77
C THR A 130 15.02 26.25 -41.12
N LEU A 131 13.85 26.11 -41.77
CA LEU A 131 13.54 25.17 -42.89
C LEU A 131 13.50 23.68 -42.50
N CYS A 132 12.33 23.03 -42.52
CA CYS A 132 11.66 22.65 -43.77
C CYS A 132 10.13 22.69 -43.65
N LEU A 133 9.54 23.64 -44.38
CA LEU A 133 8.18 23.56 -44.92
C LEU A 133 8.16 22.60 -46.12
N LEU A 134 7.04 21.88 -46.30
CA LEU A 134 6.32 21.50 -47.55
C LEU A 134 5.67 20.08 -47.45
N PRO A 135 4.59 19.76 -48.20
CA PRO A 135 3.19 20.08 -47.86
C PRO A 135 2.20 18.90 -48.14
N THR A 136 0.90 19.20 -47.97
CA THR A 136 -0.37 18.64 -48.52
C THR A 136 -0.26 17.68 -49.72
N ASP A 137 -1.11 16.65 -49.91
CA ASP A 137 -2.52 16.74 -50.41
C ASP A 137 -3.21 15.32 -50.43
N PRO A 138 -4.45 15.11 -50.95
CA PRO A 138 -5.58 14.46 -50.30
C PRO A 138 -6.13 13.32 -51.21
N SER A 139 -7.38 12.89 -50.99
CA SER A 139 -8.27 12.06 -51.85
C SER A 139 -8.58 10.70 -51.23
N SER A 140 -9.77 10.13 -51.27
CA SER A 140 -11.14 10.57 -51.57
C SER A 140 -12.04 9.37 -51.17
N GLN A 141 -13.19 9.69 -50.57
CA GLN A 141 -14.43 8.92 -50.31
C GLN A 141 -14.96 8.05 -51.49
N PRO A 142 -16.17 7.42 -51.45
CA PRO A 142 -17.08 6.93 -50.36
C PRO A 142 -17.72 5.53 -50.66
N GLN A 143 -18.47 4.92 -49.72
CA GLN A 143 -19.73 4.24 -50.09
C GLN A 143 -20.73 4.09 -48.92
N GLN A 144 -21.98 4.44 -49.24
CA GLN A 144 -23.18 4.59 -48.41
C GLN A 144 -24.07 3.31 -48.42
N GLN A 145 -24.56 2.90 -47.22
CA GLN A 145 -25.97 2.58 -46.83
C GLN A 145 -26.78 1.47 -47.60
N PRO A 146 -28.00 1.03 -47.16
CA PRO A 146 -28.76 1.19 -45.88
C PRO A 146 -29.55 -0.08 -45.37
N GLN A 147 -30.30 0.10 -44.27
CA GLN A 147 -31.61 -0.50 -43.87
C GLN A 147 -31.75 -1.86 -43.09
N GLN A 148 -32.12 -1.71 -41.79
CA GLN A 148 -33.16 -2.35 -40.93
C GLN A 148 -34.18 -3.38 -41.53
N PRO A 149 -35.14 -3.97 -40.77
CA PRO A 149 -35.28 -4.32 -39.34
C PRO A 149 -35.81 -5.76 -39.11
N SER A 150 -35.89 -6.26 -37.86
CA SER A 150 -36.95 -7.20 -37.40
C SER A 150 -37.02 -7.25 -35.86
N SER A 151 -38.11 -6.69 -35.34
CA SER A 151 -38.97 -7.14 -34.22
C SER A 151 -38.87 -8.64 -33.88
N SER A 152 -39.17 -9.19 -32.69
CA SER A 152 -40.04 -8.75 -31.58
C SER A 152 -39.96 -9.76 -30.41
N SER A 153 -40.22 -9.27 -29.19
CA SER A 153 -41.04 -9.88 -28.13
C SER A 153 -40.59 -11.16 -27.39
N ALA A 154 -40.33 -11.01 -26.07
CA ALA A 154 -41.12 -11.61 -24.97
C ALA A 154 -40.46 -11.19 -23.63
N TYR A 155 -41.06 -10.29 -22.85
CA TYR A 155 -42.01 -10.57 -21.76
C TYR A 155 -41.41 -11.31 -20.55
N SER A 156 -41.55 -10.65 -19.38
CA SER A 156 -41.47 -11.20 -18.00
C SER A 156 -40.04 -11.50 -17.50
N ASP A 157 -39.59 -11.04 -16.34
CA ASP A 157 -40.31 -11.10 -15.07
C ASP A 157 -39.93 -9.97 -14.10
N VAL A 158 -40.96 -9.34 -13.57
CA VAL A 158 -40.95 -8.40 -12.47
C VAL A 158 -41.67 -9.14 -11.33
N PHE A 159 -41.10 -9.12 -10.12
CA PHE A 159 -41.72 -9.57 -8.85
C PHE A 159 -41.99 -11.07 -8.58
N GLU A 160 -41.20 -11.62 -7.65
CA GLU A 160 -41.64 -12.51 -6.53
C GLU A 160 -40.55 -12.32 -5.45
N TRP A 161 -40.68 -11.57 -4.35
CA TRP A 161 -41.61 -11.65 -3.22
C TRP A 161 -41.74 -13.06 -2.59
N ILE A 162 -41.18 -13.16 -1.38
CA ILE A 162 -41.65 -13.97 -0.24
C ILE A 162 -41.14 -15.44 -0.29
N HIS A 163 -40.59 -16.07 0.76
CA HIS A 163 -40.95 -16.08 2.18
C HIS A 163 -39.77 -16.46 3.10
#